data_AF-A0A8X7CNF1-F1
#
_entry.id   AF-A0A8X7CNF1-F1
#
_cell.length_a   1.000
_cell.length_b   1.000
_cell.length_c   1.000
_cell.angle_alpha   90.00
_cell.angle_beta   90.00
_cell.angle_gamma   90.00
#
_symmetry.space_group_name_H-M   'P 1'
#
loop_
_entity.id
_entity.type
_entity.pdbx_description
1 polymer ?
#
loop_
_entity_poly.entity_id
_entity_poly.type
_entity_poly.pdbx_seq_one_letter_code
_entity_poly.pdbx_strand_id
1 'polypeptide(L)' 'MNEHLPVCLALQETLLKPSCTSNIRGYSILRKDYNTGERACGGVALLINHATPFSPVLIRTSLQAVAVQ' A
#
# COMPACT_ATOMS: atom_id res chain seq x y z
N MET A 1 3.57 22.09 3.05
CA MET A 1 4.29 20.89 3.53
C MET A 1 3.22 19.92 4.04
N ASN A 2 3.47 18.62 4.24
CA ASN A 2 2.42 17.71 4.73
C ASN A 2 2.27 17.90 6.25
N GLU A 3 1.40 18.83 6.67
CA GLU A 3 1.32 19.38 8.04
C GLU A 3 0.94 18.38 9.13
N HIS A 4 0.52 17.16 8.77
CA HIS A 4 -0.02 16.19 9.72
C HIS A 4 0.85 14.94 9.89
N LEU A 5 1.88 14.75 9.05
CA LEU A 5 2.80 13.60 9.09
C LEU A 5 2.13 12.29 9.55
N PRO A 6 1.08 11.83 8.84
CA PRO A 6 0.26 10.72 9.30
C PRO A 6 1.10 9.48 9.58
N VAL A 7 0.79 8.79 10.68
CA VAL A 7 1.42 7.51 11.02
C VAL A 7 1.21 6.50 9.90
N CYS A 8 0.00 6.48 9.34
CA CYS A 8 -0.38 5.57 8.27
C CYS A 8 -1.38 6.24 7.31
N LEU A 9 -1.29 5.90 6.02
CA LEU A 9 -2.28 6.24 5.00
C LEU A 9 -2.76 4.96 4.32
N ALA A 10 -4.07 4.77 4.24
CA ALA A 10 -4.69 3.69 3.50
C ALA A 10 -5.24 4.19 2.16
N LEU A 11 -4.82 3.57 1.07
CA LEU A 11 -5.20 3.91 -0.30
C LEU A 11 -5.96 2.75 -0.94
N GLN A 12 -7.02 3.06 -1.66
CA GLN A 12 -7.80 2.14 -2.50
C GLN A 12 -7.75 2.59 -3.95
N GLU A 13 -8.03 1.66 -4.86
CA GLU A 13 -7.98 1.89 -6.31
C GLU A 13 -6.63 2.47 -6.76
N THR A 14 -5.53 1.82 -6.34
CA THR A 14 -4.17 2.31 -6.64
C THR A 14 -3.83 2.24 -8.14
N LEU A 15 -4.46 1.33 -8.88
CA LEU A 15 -4.28 1.12 -10.32
C LEU A 15 -2.80 0.92 -10.72
N LEU A 16 -2.00 0.36 -9.81
CA LEU A 16 -0.59 0.09 -10.04
C LEU A 16 -0.38 -1.32 -10.62
N LYS A 17 0.59 -1.44 -11.52
CA LYS A 17 1.11 -2.75 -11.95
C LYS A 17 2.26 -3.20 -11.04
N PRO A 18 2.53 -4.50 -10.93
CA PRO A 18 3.69 -5.02 -10.20
C PRO A 18 5.03 -4.43 -10.67
N SER A 19 5.13 -4.06 -11.95
CA SER A 19 6.32 -3.40 -12.51
C SER A 19 6.48 -1.93 -12.12
N CYS A 20 5.43 -1.28 -11.60
CA CYS A 20 5.48 0.11 -11.18
C CYS A 20 6.15 0.24 -9.81
N THR A 21 7.25 0.98 -9.76
CA THR A 21 7.87 1.40 -8.51
C THR A 21 6.98 2.45 -7.82
N SER A 22 6.73 2.26 -6.54
CA SER A 22 5.96 3.19 -5.72
C SER A 22 6.80 3.58 -4.51
N ASN A 23 7.55 4.66 -4.65
CA ASN A 23 8.40 5.20 -3.58
C ASN A 23 7.86 6.56 -3.15
N ILE A 24 7.50 6.67 -1.87
CA ILE A 24 7.08 7.92 -1.24
C ILE A 24 8.06 8.22 -0.12
N ARG A 25 8.69 9.39 -0.19
CA ARG A 25 9.74 9.77 0.75
C ARG A 25 9.21 9.75 2.19
N GLY A 26 9.89 9.00 3.06
CA GLY A 26 9.55 8.88 4.48
C GLY A 26 8.48 7.83 4.79
N TYR A 27 8.01 7.07 3.80
CA TYR A 27 7.01 6.03 3.99
C TYR A 27 7.46 4.70 3.37
N SER A 28 7.25 3.63 4.13
CA SER A 28 7.26 2.27 3.63
C SER A 28 5.90 1.97 3.02
N ILE A 29 5.88 1.24 1.89
CA ILE A 29 4.63 0.84 1.24
C ILE A 29 4.42 -0.66 1.35
N LEU A 30 3.25 -1.06 1.82
CA LEU A 30 2.71 -2.40 1.66
C LEU A 30 1.52 -2.33 0.73
N ARG A 31 1.47 -3.16 -0.30
CA ARG A 31 0.39 -3.10 -1.27
C ARG A 31 0.01 -4.48 -1.78
N LYS A 32 -1.23 -4.57 -2.25
CA LYS A 32 -1.74 -5.71 -3.00
C LYS A 32 -2.29 -5.18 -4.32
N ASP A 33 -1.61 -5.55 -5.40
CA ASP A 33 -2.03 -5.17 -6.75
C ASP A 33 -3.21 -6.02 -7.21
N TYR A 34 -4.01 -5.44 -8.10
CA TYR A 34 -5.13 -6.14 -8.69
C TYR A 34 -5.22 -5.83 -10.19
N ASN A 35 -4.90 -6.85 -10.99
CA ASN A 35 -4.76 -6.73 -12.43
C ASN A 35 -5.59 -7.80 -13.14
N THR A 36 -6.17 -7.42 -14.28
CA THR A 36 -6.78 -8.34 -15.24
C THR A 36 -5.89 -8.38 -16.47
N GLY A 37 -5.07 -9.44 -16.58
CA GLY A 37 -3.98 -9.50 -17.55
C GLY A 37 -3.01 -8.33 -17.36
N GLU A 38 -2.76 -7.60 -18.45
CA GLU A 38 -1.88 -6.42 -18.45
C GLU A 38 -2.57 -5.13 -17.97
N ARG A 39 -3.85 -5.17 -17.58
CA ARG A 39 -4.58 -3.98 -17.13
C ARG A 39 -4.66 -3.95 -15.61
N ALA A 40 -4.18 -2.87 -14.99
CA ALA A 40 -4.49 -2.59 -13.58
C ALA A 40 -5.96 -2.19 -13.44
N CYS A 41 -6.68 -2.80 -12.51
CA CYS A 41 -8.13 -2.67 -12.35
C CYS A 41 -8.58 -2.66 -10.88
N GLY A 42 -7.68 -2.26 -9.99
CA GLY A 42 -7.93 -2.12 -8.57
C GLY A 42 -6.61 -1.86 -7.84
N GLY A 43 -6.53 -2.34 -6.62
CA GLY A 43 -5.34 -2.38 -5.79
C GLY A 43 -5.52 -1.59 -4.50
N VAL A 44 -4.84 -2.02 -3.46
CA VAL A 44 -4.82 -1.34 -2.15
C VAL A 44 -3.38 -1.15 -1.67
N ALA A 45 -3.14 -0.08 -0.91
CA ALA A 45 -1.85 0.16 -0.28
C ALA A 45 -1.99 0.77 1.11
N LEU A 46 -1.04 0.43 1.98
CA LEU A 46 -0.75 1.11 3.23
C LEU A 46 0.61 1.78 3.10
N LEU A 47 0.66 3.08 3.35
CA LEU A 47 1.90 3.83 3.52
C LEU A 47 2.11 4.01 5.02
N ILE A 48 3.20 3.48 5.55
CA ILE A 48 3.56 3.59 6.97
C ILE A 48 4.76 4.51 7.10
N ASN A 49 4.65 5.52 7.94
CA ASN A 49 5.73 6.46 8.20
C ASN A 49 6.95 5.71 8.77
N HIS A 50 8.16 5.97 8.26
CA HIS A 50 9.40 5.31 8.69
C HIS A 50 9.72 5.48 10.18
N ALA A 51 9.17 6.51 10.83
CA ALA A 51 9.32 6.68 12.28
C ALA A 51 8.46 5.70 13.10
N THR A 52 7.55 4.96 12.47
CA THR A 52 6.61 4.06 13.14
C THR A 52 7.08 2.61 12.97
N PRO A 53 7.35 1.87 14.07
CA PRO A 53 7.60 0.45 13.97
C PRO A 53 6.32 -0.26 13.55
N PHE A 54 6.43 -1.23 12.64
CA PHE A 54 5.29 -2.04 12.23
C PHE A 54 5.75 -3.44 11.82
N SER A 55 4.83 -4.39 11.86
CA SER A 55 5.01 -5.73 11.30
C SER A 55 3.87 -6.06 10.33
N PRO A 56 4.16 -6.48 9.08
CA PRO A 56 3.12 -6.91 8.14
C PRO A 56 2.33 -8.10 8.70
N VAL A 57 1.00 -8.01 8.62
CA VAL A 57 0.12 -9.14 8.93
C VAL A 57 -0.26 -9.83 7.61
N LEU A 58 0.12 -11.10 7.48
CA LEU A 58 -0.24 -11.90 6.30
C LEU A 58 -1.75 -12.20 6.31
N ILE A 59 -2.48 -11.59 5.39
CA ILE A 59 -3.90 -11.90 5.17
C ILE A 59 -4.05 -12.82 3.95
N ARG A 60 -4.51 -14.05 4.19
CA ARG A 60 -4.81 -15.03 3.14
C ARG A 60 -6.24 -14.86 2.64
N THR A 61 -6.46 -13.92 1.73
CA THR A 61 -7.77 -13.62 1.15
C THR A 61 -7.69 -13.32 -0.34
N SER A 62 -8.76 -13.59 -1.09
CA SER A 62 -8.93 -13.11 -2.47
C SER A 62 -9.31 -11.62 -2.52
N LEU A 63 -9.77 -11.04 -1.42
CA LEU A 63 -10.11 -9.62 -1.31
C LEU A 63 -8.86 -8.74 -1.44
N GLN A 64 -9.06 -7.48 -1.82
CA GLN A 64 -7.98 -6.49 -1.89
C GLN A 64 -7.77 -5.88 -0.50
N ALA A 65 -6.86 -6.49 0.27
CA ALA A 65 -6.56 -6.09 1.65
C ALA A 65 -5.07 -6.23 1.96
N VAL A 66 -4.58 -5.31 2.79
CA VAL A 66 -3.25 -5.30 3.41
C VAL A 66 -3.42 -4.88 4.87
N ALA A 67 -2.59 -5.39 5.77
CA ALA A 67 -2.63 -5.04 7.19
C ALA A 67 -1.25 -5.03 7.83
N VAL A 68 -1.15 -4.28 8.93
CA VAL A 68 0.03 -4.15 9.79
C VAL A 68 -0.41 -4.15 11.25
N GLN A 69 0.50 -4.53 12.14
CA GLN A 69 0.39 -4.41 13.60
C GLN A 69 1.57 -3.62 14.16
#